data_AF-X1KVP5-F1
#
_entry.id   AF-X1KVP5-F1
#
_cell.length_a   1.000
_cell.length_b   1.000
_cell.length_c   1.000
_cell.angle_alpha   90.00
_cell.angle_beta   90.00
_cell.angle_gamma   90.00
#
_symmetry.space_group_name_H-M   'P 1'
#
loop_
_entity.id
_entity.type
_entity.pdbx_description
1 polymer ?
#
loop_
_entity_poly.entity_id
_entity_poly.type
_entity_poly.pdbx_seq_one_letter_code
_entity_poly.pdbx_strand_id
1 'polypeptide(L)'
;MEKVLPGGIYKDLLLEGETEDVAFEVPANRVVELLYGEYKVSTAAPEGDRLLRCRVLANDYSKLLTLFEFTLAASLSKTIDFGISQIINTMVDDVIQLPSRFLLTAGMSLRFYIMNGQVGDTFSFSGKYVEW
;
A
#
# COMPACT_ATOMS: atom_id res chain seq x y z
N MET A 1 -18.10 -25.93 23.65
CA MET A 1 -18.38 -24.81 22.73
C MET A 1 -17.23 -23.83 22.92
N GLU A 2 -16.24 -23.88 22.03
CA GLU A 2 -15.03 -23.07 22.16
C GLU A 2 -15.35 -21.59 21.97
N LYS A 3 -14.78 -20.79 22.85
CA LYS A 3 -14.99 -19.36 22.97
C LYS A 3 -14.22 -18.69 21.84
N VAL A 4 -14.89 -18.19 20.80
CA VAL A 4 -14.29 -17.26 19.82
C VAL A 4 -13.84 -16.04 20.62
N LEU A 5 -12.53 -15.76 20.66
CA LEU A 5 -12.03 -14.54 21.29
C LEU A 5 -12.36 -13.34 20.40
N PRO A 6 -13.02 -12.28 20.91
CA PRO A 6 -13.08 -11.01 20.23
C PRO A 6 -11.71 -10.33 20.38
N GLY A 7 -11.01 -10.09 19.27
CA GLY A 7 -9.74 -9.36 19.30
C GLY A 7 -8.81 -9.82 18.20
N GLY A 8 -8.88 -9.17 17.04
CA GLY A 8 -7.87 -9.35 16.00
C GLY A 8 -6.50 -8.90 16.48
N ILE A 9 -5.45 -9.39 15.83
CA ILE A 9 -4.07 -9.11 16.20
C ILE A 9 -3.63 -7.85 15.44
N TYR A 10 -3.27 -6.81 16.19
CA TYR A 10 -2.64 -5.62 15.62
C TYR A 10 -1.22 -5.95 15.18
N LYS A 11 -0.90 -5.61 13.94
CA LYS A 11 0.40 -5.88 13.33
C LYS A 11 0.89 -4.68 12.53
N ASP A 12 2.19 -4.67 12.36
CA ASP A 12 2.92 -3.69 11.58
C ASP A 12 3.19 -4.27 10.21
N LEU A 13 3.02 -3.45 9.18
CA LEU A 13 3.36 -3.78 7.82
C LEU A 13 4.46 -2.83 7.35
N LEU A 14 5.57 -3.39 6.90
CA LEU A 14 6.60 -2.68 6.17
C LEU A 14 6.82 -3.41 4.85
N LEU A 15 6.62 -2.70 3.75
CA LEU A 15 6.97 -3.14 2.41
C LEU A 15 7.97 -2.16 1.84
N GLU A 16 9.05 -2.66 1.28
CA GLU A 16 10.09 -1.85 0.64
C GLU A 16 10.35 -2.44 -0.74
N GLY A 17 10.49 -1.56 -1.72
CA GLY A 17 10.77 -1.97 -3.09
C GLY A 17 11.53 -0.91 -3.86
N GLU A 18 12.12 -1.34 -4.96
CA GLU A 18 12.85 -0.47 -5.89
C GLU A 18 12.11 -0.46 -7.24
N THR A 19 12.66 -1.12 -8.25
CA THR A 19 12.09 -1.24 -9.60
C THR A 19 11.10 -2.40 -9.73
N GLU A 20 11.02 -3.26 -8.70
CA GLU A 20 10.20 -4.46 -8.70
C GLU A 20 8.86 -4.24 -8.01
N ASP A 21 7.97 -5.19 -8.27
CA ASP A 21 6.64 -5.23 -7.70
C ASP A 21 6.67 -5.88 -6.33
N VAL A 22 6.09 -5.20 -5.32
CA VAL A 22 6.03 -5.69 -3.94
C VAL A 22 4.58 -5.85 -3.52
N ALA A 23 4.28 -7.02 -2.95
CA ALA A 23 2.93 -7.38 -2.52
C ALA A 23 2.90 -7.79 -1.05
N PHE A 24 1.87 -7.34 -0.34
CA PHE A 24 1.41 -7.96 0.90
C PHE A 24 0.28 -8.93 0.58
N GLU A 25 0.56 -10.23 0.70
CA GLU A 25 -0.40 -11.30 0.47
C GLU A 25 -1.14 -11.64 1.77
N VAL A 26 -2.47 -11.70 1.72
CA VAL A 26 -3.27 -12.10 2.88
C VAL A 26 -3.11 -13.61 3.10
N PRO A 27 -2.65 -14.07 4.29
CA PRO A 27 -2.45 -15.49 4.54
C PRO A 27 -3.74 -16.30 4.39
N ALA A 28 -3.60 -17.59 4.08
CA ALA A 28 -4.72 -18.50 3.98
C ALA A 28 -5.56 -18.51 5.27
N ASN A 29 -6.88 -18.53 5.11
CA ASN A 29 -7.86 -18.48 6.20
C ASN A 29 -7.79 -17.24 7.10
N ARG A 30 -7.13 -16.16 6.66
CA ARG A 30 -7.11 -14.88 7.37
C ARG A 30 -7.98 -13.83 6.68
N VAL A 31 -8.41 -12.88 7.49
CA VAL A 31 -8.95 -11.60 7.04
C VAL A 31 -8.06 -10.50 7.61
N VAL A 32 -7.74 -9.50 6.79
CA VAL A 32 -6.94 -8.35 7.18
C VAL A 32 -7.75 -7.08 6.98
N GLU A 33 -7.71 -6.19 7.96
CA GLU A 33 -8.21 -4.81 7.86
C GLU A 33 -7.03 -3.84 7.89
N LEU A 34 -6.78 -3.12 6.80
CA LEU A 34 -5.79 -2.03 6.81
C LEU A 34 -6.39 -0.85 7.55
N LEU A 35 -5.72 -0.41 8.63
CA LEU A 35 -6.20 0.70 9.45
C LEU A 35 -5.72 2.03 8.87
N TYR A 36 -4.40 2.13 8.68
CA TYR A 36 -3.72 3.31 8.16
C TYR A 36 -2.34 2.93 7.67
N GLY A 37 -1.73 3.82 6.90
CA GLY A 37 -0.34 3.69 6.49
C GLY A 37 0.14 4.90 5.72
N GLU A 38 1.42 4.90 5.40
CA GLU A 38 2.11 5.94 4.67
C GLU A 38 2.91 5.28 3.55
N TYR A 39 2.69 5.74 2.32
CA TYR A 39 3.47 5.37 1.16
C TYR A 39 4.45 6.49 0.83
N LYS A 40 5.74 6.14 0.71
CA LYS A 40 6.80 7.06 0.28
C LYS A 40 7.42 6.53 -0.98
N VAL A 41 7.68 7.41 -1.93
CA VAL A 41 8.41 7.10 -3.15
C VAL A 41 9.41 8.19 -3.46
N SER A 42 10.58 7.81 -3.93
CA SER A 42 11.57 8.72 -4.48
C SER A 42 12.08 8.18 -5.79
N THR A 43 12.07 9.03 -6.82
CA THR A 43 12.66 8.72 -8.12
C THR A 43 14.03 9.37 -8.21
N ALA A 44 15.04 8.64 -8.68
CA ALA A 44 16.43 9.12 -8.72
C ALA A 44 16.96 9.34 -10.14
N ALA A 45 16.16 9.01 -11.16
CA ALA A 45 16.62 9.08 -12.53
C ALA A 45 16.69 10.51 -13.10
N PRO A 46 17.62 10.77 -14.04
CA PRO A 46 17.73 12.04 -14.75
C PRO A 46 16.63 12.26 -15.80
N GLU A 47 16.00 11.18 -16.30
CA GLU A 47 15.00 11.26 -17.37
C GLU A 47 13.85 10.26 -17.18
N GLY A 48 12.69 10.66 -17.72
CA GLY A 48 11.47 9.86 -17.79
C GLY A 48 10.62 9.90 -16.53
N ASP A 49 9.31 9.98 -16.71
CA ASP A 49 8.38 9.91 -15.60
C ASP A 49 8.16 8.46 -15.15
N ARG A 50 7.72 8.27 -13.91
CA ARG A 50 7.32 6.98 -13.35
C ARG A 50 5.82 6.93 -13.20
N LEU A 51 5.24 5.79 -13.57
CA LEU A 51 3.83 5.54 -13.29
C LEU A 51 3.73 4.66 -12.05
N LEU A 52 3.20 5.24 -10.97
CA LEU A 52 3.08 4.62 -9.66
C LEU A 52 1.66 4.10 -9.48
N ARG A 53 1.55 2.88 -8.98
CA ARG A 53 0.26 2.20 -8.80
C ARG A 53 0.22 1.45 -7.47
N CYS A 54 -0.89 1.61 -6.77
CA CYS A 54 -1.28 0.75 -5.66
C CYS A 54 -2.64 0.10 -5.96
N ARG A 55 -2.70 -1.23 -5.88
CA ARG A 55 -3.89 -2.00 -6.28
C ARG A 55 -4.14 -3.16 -5.32
N VAL A 56 -5.40 -3.56 -5.24
CA VAL A 56 -5.80 -4.85 -4.70
C VAL A 56 -6.01 -5.82 -5.85
N LEU A 57 -5.34 -6.96 -5.80
CA LEU A 57 -5.50 -8.05 -6.76
C LEU A 57 -6.11 -9.28 -6.08
N ALA A 58 -6.79 -10.11 -6.85
CA ALA A 58 -7.12 -11.48 -6.45
C ALA A 58 -5.98 -12.46 -6.77
N ASN A 59 -6.11 -13.70 -6.32
CA ASN A 59 -5.13 -14.79 -6.53
C ASN A 59 -4.80 -15.09 -7.99
N ASP A 60 -5.73 -14.85 -8.91
CA ASP A 60 -5.53 -15.00 -10.34
C ASP A 60 -4.92 -13.75 -10.99
N TYR A 61 -4.43 -12.81 -10.17
CA TYR A 61 -3.94 -11.49 -10.55
C TYR A 61 -4.99 -10.58 -11.20
N SER A 62 -6.27 -10.93 -11.15
CA SER A 62 -7.33 -10.04 -11.59
C SER A 62 -7.40 -8.81 -10.69
N LYS A 63 -7.53 -7.64 -11.31
CA LYS A 63 -7.61 -6.36 -10.60
C LYS A 63 -8.98 -6.21 -9.95
N LEU A 64 -8.99 -6.10 -8.62
CA LEU A 64 -10.21 -5.85 -7.85
C LEU A 64 -10.43 -4.35 -7.61
N LEU A 65 -9.39 -3.65 -7.16
CA LEU A 65 -9.46 -2.22 -6.82
C LEU A 65 -8.14 -1.51 -7.13
N THR A 66 -8.23 -0.26 -7.54
CA THR A 66 -7.07 0.66 -7.62
C THR A 66 -7.21 1.69 -6.52
N LEU A 67 -6.23 1.78 -5.63
CA LEU A 67 -6.20 2.78 -4.56
C LEU A 67 -5.65 4.11 -5.07
N PHE A 68 -4.57 4.07 -5.83
CA PHE A 68 -4.08 5.22 -6.57
C PHE A 68 -3.37 4.81 -7.86
N GLU A 69 -3.32 5.75 -8.78
CA GLU A 69 -2.49 5.71 -9.97
C GLU A 69 -2.09 7.14 -10.34
N PHE A 70 -0.79 7.42 -10.39
CA PHE A 70 -0.29 8.75 -10.76
C PHE A 70 1.08 8.68 -11.43
N THR A 71 1.40 9.74 -12.17
CA THR A 71 2.71 9.93 -12.78
C THR A 71 3.56 10.84 -11.89
N LEU A 72 4.78 10.40 -11.56
CA LEU A 72 5.77 11.20 -10.84
C LEU A 72 6.93 11.52 -11.79
N ALA A 73 7.26 12.81 -11.93
CA ALA A 73 8.39 13.20 -12.75
C ALA A 73 9.71 12.71 -12.14
N ALA A 74 10.71 12.52 -13.00
CA ALA A 74 12.05 12.10 -12.60
C ALA A 74 12.66 13.03 -11.53
N SER A 75 13.47 12.46 -10.63
CA SER A 75 14.13 13.17 -9.54
C SER A 75 13.20 13.84 -8.52
N LEU A 76 11.92 13.44 -8.48
CA LEU A 76 10.97 13.88 -7.47
C LEU A 76 10.67 12.77 -6.45
N SER A 77 10.23 13.20 -5.28
CA SER A 77 9.70 12.35 -4.23
C SER A 77 8.23 12.67 -3.98
N LYS A 78 7.52 11.71 -3.42
CA LYS A 78 6.12 11.88 -3.02
C LYS A 78 5.78 11.06 -1.79
N THR A 79 4.96 11.61 -0.91
CA THR A 79 4.40 10.93 0.27
C THR A 79 2.89 10.94 0.23
N ILE A 80 2.26 9.78 0.47
CA ILE A 80 0.81 9.59 0.46
C ILE A 80 0.37 8.90 1.74
N ASP A 81 -0.54 9.51 2.49
CA ASP A 81 -1.14 8.90 3.68
C ASP A 81 -2.45 8.15 3.34
N PHE A 82 -2.69 7.07 4.08
CA PHE A 82 -3.87 6.22 4.01
C PHE A 82 -4.60 6.20 5.35
N GLY A 83 -5.93 6.32 5.30
CA GLY A 83 -6.79 6.04 6.47
C GLY A 83 -6.82 7.14 7.54
N ILE A 84 -6.29 8.33 7.26
CA ILE A 84 -6.39 9.50 8.14
C ILE A 84 -7.66 10.30 7.86
N SER A 85 -8.34 10.75 8.92
CA SER A 85 -9.56 11.56 8.83
C SER A 85 -9.28 13.05 8.58
N GLN A 86 -8.07 13.52 8.91
CA GLN A 86 -7.60 14.89 8.72
C GLN A 86 -6.10 14.90 8.44
N ILE A 87 -5.67 15.77 7.52
CA ILE A 87 -4.25 16.02 7.23
C ILE A 87 -3.64 16.72 8.43
N ILE A 88 -2.84 16.00 9.22
CA ILE A 88 -2.23 16.52 10.45
C ILE A 88 -0.79 17.02 10.23
N ASN A 89 -0.19 16.82 9.05
CA ASN A 89 1.18 17.22 8.73
C ASN A 89 1.33 17.84 7.34
N THR A 90 2.23 18.81 7.21
CA THR A 90 2.60 19.45 5.92
C THR A 90 3.61 18.65 5.09
N MET A 91 4.12 17.52 5.62
CA MET A 91 5.09 16.67 4.92
C MET A 91 4.45 15.63 3.98
N VAL A 92 3.11 15.58 3.94
CA VAL A 92 2.34 14.64 3.13
C VAL A 92 1.79 15.39 1.93
N ASP A 93 2.09 14.90 0.73
CA ASP A 93 1.66 15.55 -0.51
C ASP A 93 0.18 15.27 -0.79
N ASP A 94 -0.26 14.04 -0.55
CA ASP A 94 -1.62 13.57 -0.84
C ASP A 94 -2.18 12.66 0.26
N VAL A 95 -3.51 12.60 0.34
CA VAL A 95 -4.21 11.76 1.32
C VAL A 95 -5.30 10.95 0.65
N ILE A 96 -5.34 9.65 0.99
CA ILE A 96 -6.37 8.71 0.58
C ILE A 96 -7.20 8.34 1.81
N GLN A 97 -8.45 8.77 1.80
CA GLN A 97 -9.41 8.30 2.78
C GLN A 97 -9.79 6.85 2.46
N LEU A 98 -9.49 5.94 3.39
CA LEU A 98 -9.96 4.57 3.30
C LEU A 98 -11.45 4.48 3.65
N PRO A 99 -12.18 3.52 3.08
CA PRO A 99 -13.52 3.20 3.57
C PRO A 99 -13.45 2.82 5.04
N SER A 100 -14.57 2.94 5.76
CA SER A 100 -14.64 2.70 7.20
C SER A 100 -14.12 1.33 7.64
N ARG A 101 -14.12 0.35 6.73
CA ARG A 101 -13.43 -0.94 6.87
C ARG A 101 -12.83 -1.35 5.52
N PHE A 102 -11.51 -1.26 5.39
CA PHE A 102 -10.80 -1.74 4.20
C PHE A 102 -10.33 -3.19 4.40
N LEU A 103 -11.18 -4.14 4.00
CA LEU A 103 -10.99 -5.57 4.25
C LEU A 103 -10.38 -6.28 3.04
N LEU A 104 -9.35 -7.07 3.31
CA LEU A 104 -8.71 -7.99 2.37
C LEU A 104 -8.86 -9.41 2.93
N THR A 105 -9.28 -10.36 2.11
CA THR A 105 -9.46 -11.76 2.53
C THR A 105 -8.37 -12.65 1.94
N ALA A 106 -8.26 -13.87 2.46
CA ALA A 106 -7.40 -14.91 1.91
C ALA A 106 -7.50 -14.95 0.38
N GLY A 107 -6.33 -14.87 -0.25
CA GLY A 107 -6.20 -14.85 -1.70
C GLY A 107 -6.35 -13.49 -2.37
N MET A 108 -6.29 -12.41 -1.59
CA MET A 108 -6.10 -11.06 -2.08
C MET A 108 -4.70 -10.56 -1.72
N SER A 109 -4.19 -9.61 -2.49
CA SER A 109 -2.94 -8.93 -2.18
C SER A 109 -3.04 -7.42 -2.36
N LEU A 110 -2.40 -6.68 -1.46
CA LEU A 110 -2.14 -5.24 -1.62
C LEU A 110 -0.79 -5.09 -2.31
N ARG A 111 -0.79 -4.45 -3.49
CA ARG A 111 0.35 -4.47 -4.41
C ARG A 111 0.79 -3.06 -4.76
N PHE A 112 2.09 -2.80 -4.63
CA PHE A 112 2.75 -1.54 -4.96
C PHE A 112 3.75 -1.77 -6.08
N TYR A 113 3.72 -0.90 -7.08
CA TYR A 113 4.59 -1.06 -8.24
C TYR A 113 4.95 0.28 -8.89
N ILE A 114 6.22 0.37 -9.31
CA ILE A 114 6.80 1.45 -10.11
C ILE A 114 6.96 0.96 -11.55
N MET A 115 6.09 1.41 -12.46
CA MET A 115 6.26 1.13 -13.89
C MET A 115 7.44 1.91 -14.47
N ASN A 116 8.25 1.20 -15.27
CA ASN A 116 9.48 1.71 -15.86
C ASN A 116 10.47 2.24 -14.81
N GLY A 117 10.47 1.64 -13.60
CA GLY A 117 11.44 1.94 -12.56
C GLY A 117 12.87 1.77 -13.05
N GLN A 118 13.77 2.61 -12.56
CA GLN A 118 15.19 2.59 -12.85
C GLN A 118 16.00 2.45 -11.57
N VAL A 119 17.28 2.11 -11.72
CA VAL A 119 18.22 2.01 -10.59
C VAL A 119 18.23 3.32 -9.81
N GLY A 120 18.00 3.23 -8.50
CA GLY A 120 17.90 4.38 -7.59
C GLY A 120 16.47 4.83 -7.27
N ASP A 121 15.47 4.38 -8.02
CA ASP A 121 14.08 4.57 -7.62
C ASP A 121 13.78 3.67 -6.42
N THR A 122 13.14 4.23 -5.40
CA THR A 122 12.81 3.51 -4.16
C THR A 122 11.40 3.86 -3.71
N PHE A 123 10.72 2.91 -3.10
CA PHE A 123 9.49 3.16 -2.37
C PHE A 123 9.41 2.35 -1.09
N SER A 124 8.58 2.83 -0.16
CA SER A 124 8.18 2.07 1.01
C SER A 124 6.71 2.30 1.32
N PHE A 125 6.09 1.31 1.94
CA PHE A 125 4.80 1.43 2.60
C PHE A 125 4.95 0.97 4.04
N SER A 126 4.65 1.86 4.99
CA SER A 126 4.57 1.53 6.41
C SER A 126 3.13 1.68 6.88
N GLY A 127 2.56 0.63 7.47
CA GLY A 127 1.17 0.66 7.91
C GLY A 127 0.90 -0.18 9.14
N LYS A 128 -0.31 -0.02 9.68
CA LYS A 128 -0.88 -0.89 10.72
C LYS A 128 -2.10 -1.60 10.18
N TYR A 129 -2.22 -2.87 10.52
CA TYR A 129 -3.37 -3.69 10.16
C TYR A 129 -3.82 -4.56 11.32
N VAL A 130 -5.08 -5.02 11.24
CA VAL A 130 -5.62 -6.03 12.14
C VAL A 130 -5.81 -7.32 11.35
N GLU A 131 -5.38 -8.44 11.90
CA GLU A 131 -5.54 -9.77 11.33
C GLU A 131 -6.43 -10.65 12.21
N TRP A 132 -7.38 -11.35 11.60
CA TRP A 132 -8.20 -12.39 12.23
C TRP A 132 -7.95 -13.73 11.55
#